data_AF-A0A7R9Q688-F1
#
_entry.id   AF-A0A7R9Q688-F1
#
_cell.length_a   1.000
_cell.length_b   1.000
_cell.length_c   1.000
_cell.angle_alpha   90.00
_cell.angle_beta   90.00
_cell.angle_gamma   90.00
#
_symmetry.space_group_name_H-M   'P 1'
#
loop_
_entity.id
_entity.type
_entity.pdbx_description
1 polymer ?
#
loop_
_entity_poly.entity_id
_entity_poly.type
_entity_poly.pdbx_seq_one_letter_code
_entity_poly.pdbx_strand_id
1 'polypeptide(L)'
;MIQTSLQVIANQSGAYRCFATNDNITTIHSQISFIVTDAINGFSIISSTDEPTVREDISLTCKASVYNYTELNWIRKPLDGIIESDDEYNLTVQISDSGVYVCEALTRDNQQTKHEIEFKLDIQNISAPVMIESNMKDNVIEKTPYTQLELRCMVRGRPKP
;
A
#
# COMPACT_ATOMS: atom_id res chain seq x y z
N MET A 1 35.42 13.58 23.19
CA MET A 1 34.18 13.45 22.40
C MET A 1 33.32 12.41 23.09
N ILE A 2 32.09 12.77 23.47
CA ILE A 2 31.16 11.86 24.17
C ILE A 2 30.04 11.53 23.19
N GLN A 3 29.72 10.26 23.02
CA GLN A 3 28.64 9.78 22.17
C GLN A 3 27.70 8.91 23.01
N THR A 4 26.40 9.17 22.89
CA THR A 4 25.34 8.32 23.43
C THR A 4 24.48 7.82 22.27
N SER A 5 23.91 6.63 22.42
CA SER A 5 23.03 6.01 21.42
C SER A 5 21.80 5.46 22.11
N LEU A 6 20.62 5.78 21.57
CA LEU A 6 19.35 5.23 22.00
C LEU A 6 18.79 4.37 20.85
N GLN A 7 18.53 3.10 21.12
CA GLN A 7 17.81 2.22 20.19
C GLN A 7 16.33 2.20 20.57
N VAL A 8 15.47 2.42 19.58
CA VAL A 8 14.02 2.49 19.76
C VAL A 8 13.34 1.51 18.80
N ILE A 9 12.23 0.93 19.26
CA ILE A 9 11.37 0.07 18.44
C ILE A 9 10.19 0.92 17.95
N ALA A 10 9.73 0.71 16.72
CA ALA A 10 8.58 1.39 16.14
C ALA A 10 7.24 0.89 16.73
N ASN A 11 7.07 0.98 18.05
CA ASN A 11 5.83 0.61 18.75
C ASN A 11 5.03 1.82 19.26
N GLN A 12 5.69 2.96 19.50
CA GLN A 12 5.06 4.17 20.00
C GLN A 12 5.65 5.41 19.36
N SER A 13 4.77 6.33 18.94
CA SER A 13 5.17 7.65 18.47
C SER A 13 5.60 8.54 19.63
N GLY A 14 6.62 9.37 19.42
CA GLY A 14 7.12 10.29 20.45
C GLY A 14 8.19 11.25 19.95
N ALA A 15 8.47 12.28 20.74
CA ALA A 15 9.57 13.20 20.49
C ALA A 15 10.81 12.77 21.27
N TYR A 16 11.89 12.46 20.57
CA TYR A 16 13.17 12.08 21.15
C TYR A 16 14.08 13.28 21.19
N ARG A 17 14.60 13.59 22.38
CA ARG A 17 15.48 14.74 22.61
C ARG A 17 16.83 14.28 23.12
N CYS A 18 17.89 14.62 22.39
CA CYS A 18 19.25 14.57 22.89
C CYS A 18 19.58 15.93 23.50
N PHE A 19 20.14 15.96 24.70
CA PHE A 19 20.63 17.20 25.31
C PHE A 19 21.97 16.98 25.98
N ALA A 20 22.78 18.04 26.05
CA ALA A 20 24.07 18.03 26.70
C ALA A 20 24.24 19.32 27.52
N THR A 21 24.82 19.18 28.70
CA THR A 21 25.08 20.26 29.64
C THR A 21 26.53 20.16 30.09
N ASN A 22 27.28 21.26 30.02
CA ASN A 22 28.58 21.38 30.68
C ASN A 22 28.39 22.01 32.05
N ASP A 23 29.28 21.70 33.00
CA ASP A 23 29.27 22.25 34.35
C ASP A 23 29.22 23.79 34.31
N ASN A 24 28.00 24.30 34.47
CA ASN A 24 27.57 25.65 34.82
C ASN A 24 27.13 26.70 33.80
N ILE A 25 26.98 26.49 32.48
CA ILE A 25 26.46 27.61 31.63
C ILE A 25 25.52 27.23 30.48
N THR A 26 25.79 26.19 29.69
CA THR A 26 25.06 26.00 28.42
C THR A 26 24.46 24.60 28.31
N THR A 27 23.14 24.53 28.17
CA THR A 27 22.43 23.31 27.77
C THR A 27 22.06 23.43 26.29
N ILE A 28 22.55 22.52 25.47
CA ILE A 28 22.14 22.37 24.08
C ILE A 28 21.22 21.17 23.95
N HIS A 29 20.29 21.21 23.01
CA HIS A 29 19.46 20.07 22.69
C HIS A 29 19.16 19.99 21.19
N SER A 30 18.92 18.78 20.73
CA SER A 30 18.38 18.45 19.42
C SER A 30 17.20 17.52 19.61
N GLN A 31 16.10 17.76 18.89
CA GLN A 31 14.87 16.99 19.02
C GLN A 31 14.42 16.50 17.65
N ILE A 32 13.92 15.26 17.60
CA ILE A 32 13.27 14.66 16.44
C ILE A 32 11.96 14.00 16.84
N SER A 33 10.94 14.13 15.99
CA SER A 33 9.68 13.38 16.14
C SER A 33 9.82 12.04 15.43
N PHE A 34 9.50 10.97 16.15
CA PHE A 34 9.42 9.62 15.64
C PHE A 34 7.94 9.22 15.58
N ILE A 35 7.43 9.00 14.38
CA ILE A 35 6.01 8.71 14.14
C ILE A 35 5.90 7.27 13.65
N VAL A 36 5.13 6.47 14.38
CA VAL A 36 4.73 5.12 13.98
C VAL A 36 3.38 5.23 13.25
N THR A 37 3.30 4.66 12.06
CA THR A 37 2.11 4.70 11.19
C THR A 37 1.98 3.37 10.45
N ASP A 38 0.76 2.91 10.24
CA ASP A 38 0.44 1.73 9.43
C ASP A 38 0.12 2.08 7.96
N ALA A 39 0.15 3.38 7.63
CA ALA A 39 0.15 3.89 6.27
C ALA A 39 1.56 3.87 5.68
N ILE A 40 1.70 3.33 4.47
CA ILE A 40 2.98 3.32 3.74
C ILE A 40 3.38 4.77 3.46
N ASN A 41 4.59 5.17 3.87
CA ASN A 41 5.08 6.56 3.80
C ASN A 41 4.15 7.60 4.46
N GLY A 42 3.29 7.19 5.39
CA GLY A 42 2.39 8.08 6.12
C GLY A 42 1.11 8.49 5.40
N PHE A 43 0.93 8.16 4.11
CA PHE A 43 -0.33 8.33 3.37
C PHE A 43 -0.41 7.38 2.17
N SER A 44 -1.39 6.47 2.14
CA SER A 44 -1.47 5.41 1.13
C SER A 44 -2.90 4.88 0.94
N ILE A 45 -3.21 4.41 -0.27
CA ILE A 45 -4.40 3.61 -0.56
C ILE A 45 -4.00 2.13 -0.62
N ILE A 46 -4.79 1.28 0.01
CA ILE A 46 -4.62 -0.18 0.00
C ILE A 46 -5.88 -0.82 -0.59
N SER A 47 -5.70 -1.74 -1.55
CA SER A 47 -6.76 -2.57 -2.11
C SER A 47 -6.81 -3.93 -1.39
N SER A 48 -7.98 -4.55 -1.30
CA SER A 48 -8.12 -5.94 -0.83
C SER A 48 -7.44 -6.95 -1.75
N THR A 49 -7.27 -6.62 -3.02
CA THR A 49 -6.68 -7.50 -4.04
C THR A 49 -5.88 -6.68 -5.06
N ASP A 50 -4.76 -7.24 -5.52
CA ASP A 50 -3.98 -6.71 -6.64
C ASP A 50 -4.57 -7.11 -8.00
N GLU A 51 -5.52 -8.06 -8.02
CA GLU A 51 -6.16 -8.58 -9.22
C GLU A 51 -7.68 -8.49 -9.11
N PRO A 52 -8.24 -7.27 -9.13
CA PRO A 52 -9.68 -7.05 -9.03
C PRO A 52 -10.42 -7.77 -10.17
N THR A 53 -11.37 -8.63 -9.82
CA THR A 53 -12.17 -9.37 -10.79
C THR A 53 -13.67 -9.12 -10.64
N VAL A 54 -14.40 -9.36 -11.73
CA VAL A 54 -15.83 -9.04 -11.86
C VAL A 54 -16.75 -9.74 -10.84
N ARG A 55 -16.32 -10.76 -10.09
CA ARG A 55 -17.20 -11.48 -9.14
C ARG A 55 -16.86 -11.22 -7.67
N GLU A 56 -15.95 -10.31 -7.39
CA GLU A 56 -15.47 -10.04 -6.05
C GLU A 56 -15.79 -8.59 -5.66
N ASP A 57 -16.22 -8.41 -4.42
CA ASP A 57 -16.36 -7.08 -3.83
C ASP A 57 -14.97 -6.58 -3.46
N ILE A 58 -14.54 -5.47 -4.07
CA ILE A 58 -13.22 -4.89 -3.84
C ILE A 58 -13.36 -3.80 -2.80
N SER A 59 -12.53 -3.86 -1.76
CA SER A 59 -12.47 -2.80 -0.74
C SER A 59 -11.22 -1.96 -0.95
N LEU A 60 -11.40 -0.64 -1.06
CA LEU A 60 -10.31 0.32 -1.01
C LEU A 60 -10.28 0.98 0.38
N THR A 61 -9.12 0.94 1.04
CA THR A 61 -8.89 1.57 2.34
C THR A 61 -7.87 2.68 2.20
N CYS A 62 -8.26 3.89 2.58
CA CYS A 62 -7.33 5.00 2.67
C CYS A 62 -6.70 5.04 4.05
N LYS A 63 -5.36 5.05 4.12
CA LYS A 63 -4.62 5.14 5.37
C LYS A 63 -3.78 6.40 5.41
N ALA A 64 -3.95 7.20 6.45
CA ALA A 64 -3.12 8.36 6.70
C ALA A 64 -2.62 8.39 8.15
N SER A 65 -1.41 8.92 8.34
CA SER A 65 -0.87 9.15 9.68
C SER A 65 -1.70 10.18 10.42
N VAL A 66 -2.29 9.78 11.55
CA VAL A 66 -3.08 10.66 12.45
C VAL A 66 -2.28 11.83 13.03
N TYR A 67 -0.94 11.78 12.94
CA TYR A 67 -0.06 12.88 13.36
C TYR A 67 0.11 13.95 12.28
N ASN A 68 0.02 13.56 11.00
CA ASN A 68 0.29 14.44 9.87
C ASN A 68 -0.99 14.93 9.19
N TYR A 69 -2.10 14.19 9.34
CA TYR A 69 -3.32 14.41 8.57
C TYR A 69 -4.59 14.45 9.43
N THR A 70 -5.61 15.11 8.89
CA THR A 70 -6.98 15.22 9.41
C THR A 70 -7.97 15.20 8.24
N GLU A 71 -9.27 14.98 8.50
CA GLU A 71 -10.35 15.09 7.51
C GLU A 71 -10.09 14.29 6.23
N LEU A 72 -10.15 12.95 6.32
CA LEU A 72 -10.01 12.07 5.16
C LEU A 72 -11.34 11.96 4.42
N ASN A 73 -11.31 12.16 3.10
CA ASN A 73 -12.48 12.02 2.23
C ASN A 73 -12.13 11.21 0.98
N TRP A 74 -13.10 10.47 0.46
CA TRP A 74 -12.97 9.82 -0.84
C TRP A 74 -13.63 10.64 -1.94
N ILE A 75 -12.97 10.67 -3.08
CA ILE A 75 -13.47 11.26 -4.31
C ILE A 75 -13.37 10.21 -5.39
N ARG A 76 -14.52 9.78 -5.91
CA ARG A 76 -14.59 8.87 -7.06
C ARG A 76 -14.63 9.70 -8.34
N LYS A 77 -13.69 9.43 -9.25
CA LYS A 77 -13.63 9.98 -10.61
C LYS A 77 -13.94 8.85 -11.61
N PRO A 78 -15.21 8.53 -11.88
CA PRO A 78 -15.57 7.57 -12.92
C PRO A 78 -15.20 8.10 -14.30
N LEU A 79 -15.00 7.19 -15.26
CA LEU A 79 -14.59 7.54 -16.63
C LEU A 79 -15.60 8.46 -17.35
N ASP A 80 -16.87 8.44 -16.91
CA ASP A 80 -17.96 9.25 -17.46
C ASP A 80 -18.13 10.63 -16.78
N GLY A 81 -17.22 11.00 -15.87
CA GLY A 81 -17.02 12.38 -15.41
C GLY A 81 -17.87 12.88 -14.23
N ILE A 82 -18.77 12.07 -13.67
CA ILE A 82 -19.57 12.46 -12.48
C ILE A 82 -18.75 12.23 -11.21
N ILE A 83 -18.31 13.29 -10.56
CA ILE A 83 -17.57 13.23 -9.30
C ILE A 83 -18.55 12.87 -8.17
N GLU A 84 -18.35 11.72 -7.53
CA GLU A 84 -19.08 11.33 -6.32
C GLU A 84 -18.13 11.44 -5.11
N SER A 85 -18.53 12.19 -4.08
CA SER A 85 -17.80 12.29 -2.81
C SER A 85 -18.44 11.39 -1.78
N ASP A 86 -17.64 10.55 -1.13
CA ASP A 86 -18.08 9.69 -0.04
C ASP A 86 -17.21 9.93 1.19
N ASP A 87 -17.86 10.10 2.35
CA ASP A 87 -17.20 10.36 3.63
C ASP A 87 -16.83 9.03 4.35
N GLU A 88 -17.10 7.88 3.74
CA GLU A 88 -16.85 6.56 4.33
C GLU A 88 -15.40 6.09 4.17
N TYR A 89 -14.76 5.66 5.27
CA TYR A 89 -13.33 5.31 5.30
C TYR A 89 -12.96 4.10 4.40
N ASN A 90 -13.93 3.21 4.16
CA ASN A 90 -13.80 2.04 3.31
C ASN A 90 -14.87 2.10 2.21
N LEU A 91 -14.43 2.09 0.96
CA LEU A 91 -15.35 2.04 -0.18
C LEU A 91 -15.44 0.60 -0.69
N THR A 92 -16.66 0.06 -0.76
CA THR A 92 -16.94 -1.22 -1.42
C THR A 92 -17.34 -0.96 -2.86
N VAL A 93 -16.65 -1.57 -3.82
CA VAL A 93 -16.72 -1.20 -5.22
C VAL A 93 -17.12 -2.40 -6.08
N GLN A 94 -18.03 -2.19 -7.05
CA GLN A 94 -18.52 -3.22 -7.99
C GLN A 94 -17.96 -3.07 -9.41
N ILE A 95 -18.24 -4.04 -10.28
CA ILE A 95 -17.75 -4.14 -11.67
C ILE A 95 -17.91 -2.84 -12.48
N SER A 96 -19.06 -2.17 -12.34
CA SER A 96 -19.41 -0.94 -13.04
C SER A 96 -18.54 0.25 -12.65
N ASP A 97 -17.73 0.07 -11.63
CA ASP A 97 -17.09 1.17 -10.93
C ASP A 97 -15.60 1.27 -11.23
N SER A 98 -15.14 0.66 -12.32
CA SER A 98 -13.79 0.92 -12.84
C SER A 98 -13.60 2.42 -13.07
N GLY A 99 -12.46 2.95 -12.60
CA GLY A 99 -12.26 4.38 -12.55
C GLY A 99 -11.06 4.78 -11.71
N VAL A 100 -10.92 6.08 -11.46
CA VAL A 100 -9.88 6.62 -10.58
C VAL A 100 -10.50 6.99 -9.25
N TYR A 101 -9.95 6.43 -8.18
CA TYR A 101 -10.33 6.70 -6.81
C TYR A 101 -9.29 7.59 -6.17
N VAL A 102 -9.71 8.71 -5.61
CA VAL A 102 -8.81 9.67 -4.98
C VAL A 102 -9.14 9.73 -3.51
N CYS A 103 -8.13 9.53 -2.67
CA CYS A 103 -8.24 9.84 -1.26
C CYS A 103 -7.59 11.19 -0.99
N GLU A 104 -8.36 12.09 -0.40
CA GLU A 104 -7.94 13.42 0.01
C GLU A 104 -7.81 13.47 1.55
N ALA A 105 -6.80 14.17 2.05
CA ALA A 105 -6.67 14.51 3.47
C ALA A 105 -6.09 15.92 3.65
N LEU A 106 -6.48 16.60 4.73
CA LEU A 106 -5.90 17.88 5.14
C LEU A 106 -4.64 17.67 5.99
N THR A 107 -3.60 18.48 5.76
CA THR A 107 -2.42 18.47 6.64
C THR A 107 -2.75 19.07 8.01
N ARG A 108 -2.29 18.43 9.08
CA ARG A 108 -2.61 18.83 10.45
C ARG A 108 -1.94 20.16 10.85
N ASP A 109 -0.73 20.41 10.37
CA ASP A 109 0.04 21.60 10.75
C ASP A 109 -0.58 22.91 10.24
N ASN A 110 -1.22 22.88 9.06
CA ASN A 110 -1.73 24.08 8.40
C ASN A 110 -3.25 24.07 8.15
N GLN A 111 -3.95 22.94 8.28
CA GLN A 111 -5.39 22.74 8.01
C GLN A 111 -5.91 23.37 6.70
N GLN A 112 -5.02 23.73 5.78
CA GLN A 112 -5.33 24.40 4.51
C GLN A 112 -4.70 23.70 3.32
N THR A 113 -3.66 22.89 3.53
CA THR A 113 -3.04 22.11 2.45
C THR A 113 -3.76 20.78 2.31
N LYS A 114 -4.42 20.60 1.16
CA LYS A 114 -4.98 19.31 0.74
C LYS A 114 -3.88 18.46 0.11
N HIS A 115 -3.74 17.23 0.59
CA HIS A 115 -2.94 16.20 -0.07
C HIS A 115 -3.88 15.15 -0.65
N GLU A 116 -3.63 14.77 -1.90
CA GLU A 116 -4.43 13.80 -2.63
C GLU A 116 -3.52 12.68 -3.17
N ILE A 117 -4.01 11.45 -3.10
CA ILE A 117 -3.39 10.29 -3.75
C ILE A 117 -4.43 9.55 -4.58
N GLU A 118 -4.02 9.07 -5.75
CA GLU A 118 -4.91 8.43 -6.70
C GLU A 118 -4.63 6.92 -6.79
N PHE A 119 -5.70 6.14 -6.91
CA PHE A 119 -5.68 4.70 -7.14
C PHE A 119 -6.52 4.40 -8.38
N LYS A 120 -5.89 3.84 -9.41
CA LYS A 120 -6.57 3.43 -10.64
C LYS A 120 -7.10 2.01 -10.46
N LEU A 121 -8.41 1.87 -10.38
CA LEU A 121 -9.07 0.57 -10.33
C LEU A 121 -9.48 0.14 -11.74
N ASP A 122 -8.88 -0.94 -12.21
CA ASP A 122 -9.16 -1.55 -13.51
C ASP A 122 -9.63 -3.00 -13.30
N ILE A 123 -10.95 -3.19 -13.25
CA ILE A 123 -11.56 -4.49 -12.95
C ILE A 123 -11.51 -5.36 -14.20
N GLN A 124 -10.94 -6.55 -14.07
CA GLN A 124 -10.73 -7.46 -15.19
C GLN A 124 -11.71 -8.64 -15.15
N ASN A 125 -12.10 -9.13 -16.33
CA ASN A 125 -12.90 -10.35 -16.44
C ASN A 125 -12.11 -11.57 -15.92
N ILE A 126 -12.82 -12.48 -15.25
CA ILE A 126 -12.30 -13.79 -14.84
C ILE A 126 -11.99 -14.60 -16.08
N SER A 127 -10.85 -15.28 -16.08
CA SER A 127 -10.46 -16.18 -17.16
C SER A 127 -9.95 -17.50 -16.59
N ALA A 128 -10.51 -18.60 -17.10
CA ALA A 128 -10.07 -19.94 -16.71
C ALA A 128 -8.57 -20.12 -17.03
N PRO A 129 -7.82 -20.89 -16.23
CA PRO A 129 -6.43 -21.21 -16.52
C PRO A 129 -6.30 -21.92 -17.87
N VAL A 130 -5.46 -21.39 -18.74
CA VAL A 130 -5.08 -21.96 -20.04
C VAL A 130 -3.59 -22.25 -20.02
N MET A 131 -3.23 -23.46 -20.40
CA MET A 131 -1.84 -23.85 -20.61
C MET A 131 -1.33 -23.24 -21.92
N ILE A 132 -0.35 -22.35 -21.83
CA ILE A 132 0.30 -21.71 -22.98
C ILE A 132 1.35 -22.65 -23.56
N GLU A 133 2.21 -23.20 -22.71
CA GLU A 133 3.30 -24.08 -23.10
C GLU A 133 3.62 -25.06 -21.97
N SER A 134 3.95 -26.30 -22.34
CA SER A 134 4.53 -27.25 -21.40
C SER A 134 5.46 -28.22 -22.13
N ASN A 135 6.55 -28.61 -21.46
CA ASN A 135 7.42 -29.69 -21.89
C ASN A 135 7.01 -31.06 -21.30
N MET A 136 5.84 -31.15 -20.66
CA MET A 136 5.28 -32.37 -20.07
C MET A 136 4.27 -33.07 -21.00
N LYS A 137 4.54 -33.10 -22.31
CA LYS A 137 3.64 -33.71 -23.30
C LYS A 137 3.79 -35.23 -23.38
N ASP A 138 4.95 -35.74 -22.97
CA ASP A 138 5.28 -37.16 -23.02
C ASP A 138 4.87 -37.86 -21.71
N ASN A 139 4.31 -39.07 -21.82
CA ASN A 139 3.88 -39.85 -20.67
C ASN A 139 5.04 -40.40 -19.84
N VAL A 140 6.23 -40.56 -20.44
CA VAL A 140 7.42 -41.13 -19.80
C VAL A 140 8.66 -40.40 -20.30
N ILE A 141 9.54 -39.99 -19.38
CA ILE A 141 10.82 -39.32 -19.69
C ILE A 141 11.95 -40.18 -19.13
N GLU A 142 12.82 -40.68 -20.02
CA GLU A 142 14.01 -41.42 -19.63
C GLU A 142 15.19 -40.47 -19.39
N LYS A 143 15.89 -40.65 -18.26
CA LYS A 143 17.07 -39.86 -17.88
C LYS A 143 18.18 -40.77 -17.39
N THR A 144 19.42 -40.39 -17.70
CA THR A 144 20.59 -41.08 -17.16
C THR A 144 20.79 -40.72 -15.69
N PRO A 145 21.40 -41.62 -14.88
CA PRO A 145 21.71 -41.32 -13.49
C PRO A 145 22.49 -40.01 -13.33
N TYR A 146 22.20 -39.28 -12.26
CA TYR A 146 22.84 -38.00 -11.91
C TYR A 146 22.60 -36.84 -12.89
N THR A 147 21.58 -36.92 -13.75
CA THR A 147 21.16 -35.78 -14.60
C THR A 147 20.03 -34.97 -13.98
N GLN A 148 20.02 -33.66 -14.24
CA GLN A 148 18.95 -32.75 -13.83
C GLN A 148 17.84 -32.71 -14.90
N LEU A 149 16.59 -32.82 -14.46
CA LEU A 149 15.39 -32.66 -15.28
C LEU A 149 14.62 -31.43 -14.79
N GLU A 150 14.28 -30.51 -15.71
CA GLU A 150 13.44 -29.36 -15.46
C GLU A 150 12.12 -29.52 -16.22
N LEU A 151 11.01 -29.57 -15.48
CA LEU A 151 9.66 -29.60 -16.06
C LEU A 151 9.05 -28.21 -15.95
N ARG A 152 8.51 -27.71 -17.05
CA ARG A 152 7.93 -26.38 -17.17
C ARG A 152 6.49 -26.46 -17.63
N CYS A 153 5.66 -25.65 -17.01
CA CYS A 153 4.28 -25.42 -17.38
C CYS A 153 4.01 -23.92 -17.29
N MET A 154 3.77 -23.29 -18.42
CA MET A 154 3.41 -21.88 -18.51
C MET A 154 1.90 -21.80 -18.64
N VAL A 155 1.26 -21.19 -17.64
CA VAL A 155 -0.19 -21.02 -17.57
C VAL A 155 -0.56 -19.55 -17.54
N ARG A 156 -1.74 -19.23 -18.07
CA ARG A 156 -2.37 -17.93 -17.93
C ARG A 156 -3.78 -18.13 -17.40
N GLY A 157 -4.18 -17.33 -16.41
CA GLY A 157 -5.55 -17.27 -15.90
C GLY A 157 -5.72 -15.99 -15.11
N ARG A 158 -6.97 -15.69 -14.74
CA ARG A 158 -7.30 -14.58 -13.84
C ARG A 158 -8.41 -14.99 -12.87
N PRO A 159 -8.20 -14.93 -11.55
CA PRO A 159 -6.95 -14.55 -10.87
C PRO A 159 -5.76 -15.45 -11.26
N LYS A 160 -4.53 -14.99 -11.05
CA LYS A 160 -3.32 -15.76 -11.36
C LYS A 160 -3.42 -17.15 -10.71
N PRO A 161 -3.32 -18.24 -11.50
CA PRO A 161 -3.35 -19.61 -10.98
C PRO A 161 -2.16 -19.93 -10.07
#